data_AF-A0A820RCI6-F1
#
_entry.id   AF-A0A820RCI6-F1
#
_cell.length_a   1.000
_cell.length_b   1.000
_cell.length_c   1.000
_cell.angle_alpha   90.00
_cell.angle_beta   90.00
_cell.angle_gamma   90.00
#
_symmetry.space_group_name_H-M   'P 1'
#
loop_
_entity.id
_entity.type
_entity.pdbx_description
1 polymer ?
#
loop_
_entity_poly.entity_id
_entity_poly.type
_entity_poly.pdbx_seq_one_letter_code
_entity_poly.pdbx_strand_id
1 'polypeptide(L)'
;FLIELADFGFSRYCVDPSPIDNRKNAIEKKILSRTFCGSAAYAAPEILRGQEYNPKLYDIWSAGCVLYIMIYSKMPFDDSDIKKMIEAQITKGGLR
;
A
#
# COMPACT_ATOMS: atom_id res chain seq x y z
N PHE A 1 14.27 -3.02 21.72
CA PHE A 1 13.11 -2.25 21.23
C PHE A 1 12.06 -3.23 20.77
N LEU A 2 10.87 -3.18 21.36
CA LEU A 2 9.72 -3.99 20.95
C LEU A 2 8.81 -3.09 20.12
N ILE A 3 8.42 -3.55 18.93
CA ILE A 3 7.46 -2.86 18.06
C ILE A 3 6.19 -3.69 18.06
N GLU A 4 5.07 -3.05 18.35
CA GLU A 4 3.75 -3.65 18.34
C GLU A 4 2.89 -2.93 17.30
N LEU A 5 2.21 -3.69 16.45
CA LEU A 5 1.25 -3.16 15.49
C LEU A 5 -0.14 -3.19 16.12
N ALA A 6 -0.87 -2.08 16.01
CA ALA A 6 -2.20 -1.93 16.55
C ALA A 6 -3.15 -1.35 15.48
N ASP A 7 -4.44 -1.31 15.79
CA ASP A 7 -5.51 -0.78 14.95
C ASP A 7 -5.70 -1.52 13.61
N PHE A 8 -6.21 -2.74 13.70
CA PHE A 8 -6.60 -3.57 12.55
C PHE A 8 -8.02 -3.26 12.05
N GLY A 9 -8.61 -2.11 12.39
CA GLY A 9 -9.99 -1.74 12.04
C GLY A 9 -10.23 -1.62 10.52
N PHE A 10 -9.19 -1.34 9.76
CA PHE A 10 -9.21 -1.30 8.29
C PHE A 10 -8.58 -2.54 7.62
N SER A 11 -8.14 -3.54 8.39
CA SER A 11 -7.49 -4.72 7.83
C SER A 11 -8.47 -5.58 7.03
N ARG A 12 -7.95 -6.21 5.97
CA ARG A 12 -8.75 -7.03 5.05
C ARG A 12 -8.15 -8.41 4.88
N TYR A 13 -9.00 -9.43 4.86
CA TYR A 13 -8.58 -10.79 4.55
C TYR A 13 -8.23 -10.90 3.06
N CYS A 14 -6.98 -11.24 2.77
CA CYS A 14 -6.41 -11.27 1.43
C CYS A 14 -6.17 -12.72 0.94
N VAL A 15 -7.00 -13.67 1.34
CA VAL A 15 -7.01 -15.05 0.86
C VAL A 15 -8.43 -15.41 0.43
N ASP A 16 -8.59 -15.99 -0.76
CA ASP A 16 -9.89 -16.40 -1.29
C ASP A 16 -10.29 -17.73 -0.62
N PRO A 17 -11.42 -17.81 0.13
CA PRO A 17 -11.88 -19.04 0.78
C PRO A 17 -12.58 -19.99 -0.18
N SER A 18 -12.67 -19.67 -1.48
CA SER A 18 -13.25 -20.56 -2.49
C SER A 18 -12.59 -21.94 -2.40
N PRO A 19 -13.35 -23.03 -2.13
CA PRO A 19 -12.81 -24.38 -2.09
C PRO A 19 -12.09 -24.65 -3.41
N ILE A 20 -10.95 -25.32 -3.32
CA ILE A 20 -10.09 -25.76 -4.42
C ILE A 20 -10.96 -26.39 -5.51
N ASP A 21 -11.41 -25.61 -6.49
CA ASP A 21 -11.95 -26.16 -7.71
C ASP A 21 -10.74 -26.74 -8.45
N ASN A 22 -10.75 -28.06 -8.63
CA ASN A 22 -9.64 -28.88 -9.13
C ASN A 22 -9.33 -28.62 -10.63
N ARG A 23 -9.42 -27.37 -11.07
CA ARG A 23 -9.22 -26.95 -12.44
C ARG A 23 -7.98 -26.08 -12.54
N LYS A 24 -6.83 -26.77 -12.65
CA LYS A 24 -5.68 -26.43 -13.50
C LYS A 24 -5.62 -24.95 -13.92
N ASN A 25 -5.06 -24.11 -13.04
CA ASN A 25 -4.27 -22.90 -13.30
C ASN A 25 -4.21 -22.07 -12.00
N ALA A 26 -3.42 -22.55 -11.03
CA ALA A 26 -3.12 -21.86 -9.77
C ALA A 26 -2.19 -20.65 -9.99
N ILE A 27 -2.51 -19.80 -10.96
CA ILE A 27 -1.97 -18.45 -11.02
C ILE A 27 -2.69 -17.71 -9.90
N GLU A 28 -1.94 -17.44 -8.84
CA GLU A 28 -2.32 -16.61 -7.69
C GLU A 28 -3.43 -15.61 -8.07
N LYS A 29 -4.67 -15.94 -7.70
CA LYS A 29 -5.83 -15.13 -8.09
C LYS A 29 -5.61 -13.74 -7.50
N LYS A 30 -5.33 -12.76 -8.34
CA LYS A 30 -4.95 -11.40 -7.93
C LYS A 30 -6.10 -10.78 -7.13
N ILE A 31 -5.99 -10.73 -5.81
CA ILE A 31 -6.96 -10.08 -4.94
C ILE A 31 -6.73 -8.57 -5.05
N LEU A 32 -7.70 -7.88 -5.65
CA LEU A 32 -7.69 -6.43 -5.79
C LEU A 32 -8.66 -5.77 -4.83
N SER A 33 -8.29 -4.60 -4.32
CA SER A 33 -9.13 -3.76 -3.48
C SER A 33 -9.43 -2.43 -4.19
N ARG A 34 -10.62 -1.89 -3.93
CA ARG A 34 -11.10 -0.58 -4.40
C ARG A 34 -11.27 0.43 -3.27
N THR A 35 -11.11 -0.01 -2.02
CA THR A 35 -11.36 0.81 -0.84
C THR A 35 -10.18 1.72 -0.57
N PHE A 36 -10.42 3.02 -0.47
CA PHE A 36 -9.43 3.94 0.08
C PHE A 36 -9.51 3.89 1.61
N CYS A 37 -8.49 3.32 2.25
CA CYS A 37 -8.37 3.24 3.71
C CYS A 37 -6.95 3.67 4.14
N GLY A 38 -6.86 4.48 5.20
CA GLY A 38 -5.61 5.00 5.76
C GLY A 38 -5.33 6.47 5.42
N SER A 39 -4.20 6.98 5.91
CA SER A 39 -3.76 8.37 5.72
C SER A 39 -2.99 8.55 4.41
N ALA A 40 -3.30 9.60 3.65
CA ALA A 40 -2.70 9.88 2.34
C ALA A 40 -1.16 9.94 2.35
N ALA A 41 -0.58 10.42 3.45
CA ALA A 41 0.85 10.51 3.72
C ALA A 41 1.64 9.19 3.54
N TYR A 42 0.99 8.05 3.78
CA TYR A 42 1.58 6.71 3.63
C TYR A 42 1.09 5.98 2.39
N ALA A 43 0.20 6.59 1.62
CA ALA A 43 -0.49 5.91 0.54
C ALA A 43 0.35 5.85 -0.74
N ALA A 44 0.26 4.72 -1.43
CA ALA A 44 0.87 4.51 -2.74
C ALA A 44 0.17 5.35 -3.83
N PRO A 45 0.88 5.75 -4.90
CA PRO A 45 0.34 6.63 -5.93
C PRO A 45 -0.89 6.05 -6.64
N GLU A 46 -0.96 4.74 -6.83
CA GLU A 46 -2.11 4.06 -7.45
C GLU A 46 -3.41 4.24 -6.65
N ILE A 47 -3.32 4.27 -5.32
CA ILE A 47 -4.48 4.43 -4.43
C ILE A 47 -4.93 5.88 -4.39
N LEU A 48 -3.99 6.81 -4.38
CA LEU A 48 -4.27 8.24 -4.51
C LEU A 48 -4.91 8.60 -5.86
N ARG A 49 -4.69 7.76 -6.88
CA ARG A 49 -5.34 7.83 -8.20
C ARG A 49 -6.67 7.08 -8.26
N GLY A 50 -7.12 6.45 -7.17
CA GLY A 50 -8.35 5.67 -7.11
C GLY A 50 -8.34 4.39 -7.95
N GLN A 51 -7.15 3.85 -8.24
CA GLN A 51 -7.01 2.63 -9.02
C GLN A 51 -7.19 1.39 -8.13
N GLU A 52 -7.63 0.29 -8.74
CA GLU A 52 -7.61 -1.00 -8.08
C GLU A 52 -6.17 -1.39 -7.73
N TYR A 53 -5.95 -1.75 -6.47
CA TYR A 53 -4.61 -2.02 -5.96
C TYR A 53 -4.52 -3.40 -5.32
N ASN A 54 -3.30 -3.92 -5.23
CA ASN A 54 -3.04 -5.12 -4.45
C ASN A 54 -2.81 -4.71 -2.99
N PRO A 55 -3.67 -5.12 -2.04
CA PRO A 55 -3.56 -4.71 -0.65
C PRO A 55 -2.23 -5.12 0.00
N LYS A 56 -1.64 -6.25 -0.40
CA LYS A 56 -0.32 -6.66 0.13
C LYS A 56 0.81 -5.74 -0.33
N LEU A 57 0.80 -5.32 -1.60
CA LEU A 57 1.82 -4.41 -2.13
C LEU A 57 1.69 -3.00 -1.53
N TYR A 58 0.46 -2.60 -1.22
CA TYR A 58 0.19 -1.35 -0.54
C TYR A 58 0.79 -1.29 0.88
N ASP A 59 0.65 -2.37 1.64
CA ASP A 59 1.23 -2.45 2.99
C ASP A 59 2.76 -2.35 2.94
N ILE A 60 3.40 -2.93 1.90
CA ILE A 60 4.85 -2.82 1.68
C ILE A 60 5.26 -1.37 1.41
N TRP A 61 4.51 -0.65 0.57
CA TRP A 61 4.77 0.77 0.32
C TRP A 61 4.68 1.60 1.61
N SER A 62 3.61 1.39 2.38
CA SER A 62 3.39 2.08 3.65
C SER A 62 4.50 1.77 4.66
N ALA A 63 4.93 0.50 4.74
CA ALA A 63 6.06 0.09 5.58
C ALA A 63 7.38 0.76 5.16
N GLY A 64 7.62 0.93 3.85
CA GLY A 64 8.77 1.68 3.34
C GLY A 64 8.77 3.15 3.77
N CYS A 65 7.60 3.80 3.76
CA CYS A 65 7.44 5.16 4.28
C CYS A 65 7.77 5.22 5.78
N VAL A 66 7.24 4.28 6.57
CA VAL A 66 7.52 4.19 8.02
C VAL A 66 9.00 3.96 8.28
N LEU A 67 9.64 3.06 7.54
CA LEU A 67 11.09 2.81 7.65
C LEU A 67 11.91 4.07 7.35
N TYR A 68 11.55 4.83 6.31
CA TYR A 68 12.20 6.10 5.99
C TYR A 68 12.08 7.10 7.15
N ILE A 69 10.90 7.22 7.75
CA ILE A 69 10.66 8.09 8.89
C ILE A 69 11.50 7.65 10.09
N MET A 70 11.58 6.34 10.37
CA MET A 70 12.40 5.84 11.47
C MET A 70 13.90 6.16 11.33
N ILE A 71 14.42 6.20 10.09
CA ILE A 71 15.84 6.45 9.82
C ILE A 71 16.14 7.95 9.73
N TYR A 72 15.29 8.72 9.05
CA TYR A 72 15.55 10.13 8.71
C TYR A 72 14.72 11.14 9.50
N SER A 73 13.80 10.68 10.35
CA SER A 73 12.90 11.50 11.16
C SER A 73 12.10 12.53 10.36
N LYS A 74 11.79 12.24 9.09
CA LYS A 74 11.02 13.11 8.20
C LYS A 74 10.18 12.29 7.22
N MET A 75 9.12 12.89 6.70
CA MET A 75 8.29 12.25 5.67
C MET A 75 9.07 12.09 4.35
N PRO A 76 8.90 10.97 3.63
CA PRO A 76 9.52 10.78 2.32
C PRO A 76 8.93 11.71 1.24
N PHE A 77 7.65 12.07 1.37
CA PHE A 77 6.91 12.94 0.46
C PHE A 77 6.11 13.98 1.24
N ASP A 78 5.95 15.17 0.67
CA ASP A 78 5.13 16.24 1.24
C ASP A 78 3.65 15.98 0.93
N ASP A 79 2.83 15.84 1.96
CA ASP A 79 1.40 15.53 1.88
C ASP A 79 0.50 16.77 1.90
N SER A 80 1.09 17.98 1.92
CA SER A 80 0.35 19.26 1.91
C SER A 80 -0.44 19.48 0.61
N ASP A 81 0.02 18.92 -0.50
CA ASP A 81 -0.64 18.97 -1.81
C ASP A 81 -0.59 17.60 -2.46
N ILE A 82 -1.72 16.89 -2.45
CA ILE A 82 -1.85 15.52 -2.98
C ILE A 82 -1.37 15.44 -4.44
N LYS A 83 -1.60 16.45 -5.27
CA LYS A 83 -1.19 16.41 -6.68
C LYS A 83 0.32 16.43 -6.80
N LYS A 84 0.97 17.33 -6.07
CA LYS A 84 2.45 17.41 -6.01
C LYS A 84 3.06 16.17 -5.37
N MET A 85 2.39 15.62 -4.34
CA MET A 85 2.82 14.39 -3.69
C MET A 85 2.84 13.22 -4.69
N ILE A 86 1.76 13.02 -5.45
CA ILE A 86 1.68 11.97 -6.49
C ILE A 86 2.79 12.16 -7.53
N GLU A 87 2.98 13.38 -8.02
CA GLU A 87 4.05 13.70 -8.99
C GLU A 87 5.44 13.35 -8.43
N ALA A 88 5.71 13.72 -7.18
CA ALA A 88 6.95 13.41 -6.50
C ALA A 88 7.15 11.91 -6.29
N GLN A 89 6.09 11.16 -5.91
CA GLN A 89 6.13 9.71 -5.76
C GLN A 89 6.50 9.00 -7.06
N ILE A 90 5.96 9.46 -8.20
CA ILE A 90 6.24 8.87 -9.51
C ILE A 90 7.63 9.23 -10.02
N THR A 91 8.03 10.49 -9.83
CA THR A 91 9.29 11.01 -10.37
C THR A 91 10.49 10.54 -9.55
N LYS A 92 10.36 10.45 -8.22
CA LYS A 92 11.45 10.00 -7.33
C LYS A 92 11.42 8.50 -7.03
N GLY A 93 10.24 7.88 -7.03
CA GLY A 93 10.08 6.44 -6.80
C GLY A 93 10.40 5.60 -8.04
N GLY A 94 10.32 6.19 -9.24
CA GLY A 94 10.81 5.59 -10.47
C GLY A 94 12.30 5.88 -10.66
N LEU A 95 13.18 5.10 -10.02
CA LEU A 95 14.52 4.90 -10.56
C LEU A 95 14.36 4.30 -11.97
N ARG A 96 14.51 5.13 -12.99
CA ARG A 96 14.91 4.70 -14.33
C ARG A 96 16.41 4.48 -14.35
#